data_AF-A0A966MGJ8-F1
#
_entry.id   AF-A0A966MGJ8-F1
#
_cell.length_a   1.000
_cell.length_b   1.000
_cell.length_c   1.000
_cell.angle_alpha   90.00
_cell.angle_beta   90.00
_cell.angle_gamma   90.00
#
_symmetry.space_group_name_H-M   'P 1'
#
loop_
_entity.id
_entity.type
_entity.pdbx_description
1 polymer ?
#
loop_
_entity_poly.entity_id
_entity_poly.type
_entity_poly.pdbx_seq_one_letter_code
_entity_poly.pdbx_strand_id
1 'polypeptide(L)' 'MQKIAIVGGGLIGQGWAVVFAQSGFQVAIYDPSEDVRKTVLDAMKQRAVWHRPHGSD' A
#
# COMPACT_ATOMS: atom_id res chain seq x y z
N MET A 1 15.77 -1.31 11.25
CA MET A 1 14.57 -1.65 10.46
C MET A 1 14.55 -0.76 9.23
N GLN A 2 14.50 -1.30 8.01
CA GLN A 2 14.38 -0.48 6.80
C GLN A 2 12.91 -0.07 6.62
N LYS A 3 12.67 1.23 6.43
CA LYS A 3 11.33 1.80 6.22
C LYS A 3 11.23 2.31 4.78
N ILE A 4 10.16 1.94 4.09
CA ILE A 4 9.92 2.33 2.70
C ILE A 4 9.04 3.57 2.68
N ALA A 5 9.47 4.60 1.96
CA ALA A 5 8.70 5.80 1.71
C ALA A 5 8.04 5.72 0.32
N ILE A 6 6.72 5.88 0.27
CA ILE A 6 5.95 6.04 -0.95
C ILE A 6 5.56 7.52 -1.05
N VAL A 7 5.97 8.18 -2.14
CA VAL A 7 5.59 9.57 -2.43
C VAL A 7 4.51 9.56 -3.50
N GLY A 8 3.27 9.86 -3.09
CA GLY A 8 2.04 9.76 -3.87
C GLY A 8 1.15 8.60 -3.37
N GLY A 9 -0.03 8.93 -2.85
CA GLY A 9 -1.02 8.00 -2.32
C GLY A 9 -2.14 7.64 -3.31
N GLY A 10 -1.97 7.95 -4.60
CA GLY A 10 -2.89 7.57 -5.67
C GLY A 10 -2.86 6.07 -5.99
N LEU A 11 -3.51 5.66 -7.09
CA LEU A 11 -3.71 4.25 -7.46
C LEU A 11 -2.43 3.41 -7.46
N ILE A 12 -1.36 3.91 -8.10
CA ILE A 12 -0.08 3.20 -8.20
C ILE A 12 0.64 3.15 -6.84
N GLY A 13 0.64 4.26 -6.11
CA GLY A 13 1.25 4.33 -4.78
C GLY A 13 0.61 3.35 -3.80
N GLN A 14 -0.72 3.22 -3.82
CA GLN A 14 -1.46 2.23 -3.04
C GLN A 14 -1.04 0.79 -3.38
N GLY A 15 -0.86 0.47 -4.67
CA GLY A 15 -0.43 -0.86 -5.11
C GLY A 15 0.93 -1.24 -4.53
N TRP A 16 1.92 -0.36 -4.67
CA TRP A 16 3.26 -0.59 -4.10
C TRP A 16 3.25 -0.64 -2.58
N ALA A 17 2.45 0.20 -1.92
CA ALA A 17 2.32 0.18 -0.47
C ALA A 17 1.80 -1.17 0.03
N VAL A 18 0.85 -1.80 -0.67
CA VAL A 18 0.36 -3.15 -0.35
C VAL A 18 1.46 -4.19 -0.55
N VAL A 19 2.16 -4.17 -1.69
CA VAL A 19 3.24 -5.14 -1.99
C VAL A 19 4.34 -5.11 -0.92
N PHE A 20 4.80 -3.92 -0.54
CA PHE A 20 5.85 -3.78 0.47
C PHE A 20 5.38 -4.14 1.87
N ALA A 21 4.15 -3.75 2.24
CA ALA A 21 3.57 -4.12 3.53
C ALA A 21 3.40 -5.65 3.65
N GLN A 22 2.93 -6.32 2.59
CA GLN A 22 2.80 -7.78 2.55
C GLN A 22 4.15 -8.50 2.60
N SER A 23 5.21 -7.87 2.10
CA SER A 23 6.58 -8.37 2.19
C SER A 23 7.23 -8.14 3.56
N GLY A 24 6.48 -7.61 4.54
CA GLY A 24 6.93 -7.41 5.92
C GLY A 24 7.66 -6.09 6.18
N PHE A 25 7.68 -5.16 5.21
CA PHE A 25 8.30 -3.85 5.40
C PHE A 25 7.37 -2.86 6.10
N GLN A 26 7.94 -1.96 6.91
CA GLN A 26 7.23 -0.77 7.37
C GLN A 26 7.14 0.24 6.22
N VAL A 27 5.92 0.68 5.89
CA VAL A 27 5.66 1.63 4.80
C VAL A 27 5.13 2.94 5.38
N ALA A 28 5.65 4.07 4.91
CA ALA A 28 5.04 5.38 5.10
C ALA A 28 4.65 5.98 3.74
N ILE A 29 3.48 6.59 3.69
CA ILE A 29 2.96 7.24 2.49
C ILE A 29 2.87 8.74 2.74
N TYR A 30 3.39 9.52 1.80
CA TYR A 30 3.20 10.97 1.73
C TYR A 30 2.36 11.31 0.51
N ASP A 31 1.43 12.24 0.66
CA ASP A 31 0.71 12.84 -0.46
C ASP A 31 0.38 14.31 -0.10
N PRO A 32 0.57 15.27 -1.02
CA PRO A 32 0.19 16.67 -0.77
C PRO A 32 -1.33 16.84 -0.57
N SER A 33 -2.17 15.99 -1.18
CA SER A 33 -3.61 16.04 -1.04
C SER A 33 -4.08 15.49 0.30
N GLU A 34 -4.82 16.29 1.05
CA GLU A 34 -5.42 15.86 2.32
C GLU A 34 -6.46 14.74 2.12
N ASP A 35 -7.25 14.82 1.06
CA ASP A 35 -8.27 13.82 0.75
C ASP A 35 -7.64 12.46 0.46
N VAL A 36 -6.51 12.45 -0.24
CA VAL A 36 -5.73 11.21 -0.46
C VAL A 36 -5.23 10.68 0.88
N ARG A 37 -4.64 11.51 1.74
CA ARG A 37 -4.15 11.07 3.06
C ARG A 37 -5.25 10.48 3.94
N LYS A 38 -6.48 11.02 3.86
CA LYS A 38 -7.64 10.50 4.62
C LYS A 38 -8.14 9.16 4.09
N THR A 39 -8.06 8.93 2.78
CA THR A 39 -8.69 7.78 2.13
C THR A 39 -7.73 6.63 1.83
N VAL A 40 -6.42 6.89 1.79
CA VAL A 40 -5.41 5.92 1.32
C VAL A 40 -5.41 4.61 2.11
N LEU A 41 -5.61 4.66 3.43
CA LEU A 41 -5.62 3.45 4.26
C LEU A 41 -6.81 2.54 3.95
N ASP A 42 -8.00 3.12 3.74
CA ASP A 42 -9.19 2.34 3.38
C ASP A 42 -9.09 1.80 1.96
N ALA A 43 -8.55 2.60 1.04
CA ALA A 43 -8.24 2.15 -0.32
C ALA A 43 -7.22 1.00 -0.35
N MET A 44 -6.22 1.01 0.55
CA MET A 44 -5.27 -0.09 0.70
C MET A 44 -5.92 -1.34 1.30
N LYS A 45 -6.77 -1.21 2.32
CA LYS A 45 -7.49 -2.35 2.92
C LYS A 45 -8.30 -3.11 1.87
N GLN A 46 -9.02 -2.39 1.01
CA GLN A 46 -9.80 -2.99 -0.08
C GLN A 46 -8.94 -3.77 -1.08
N ARG A 47 -7.70 -3.32 -1.31
CA ARG A 47 -6.74 -3.97 -2.22
C ARG A 47 -6.01 -5.15 -1.58
N ALA A 48 -5.81 -5.10 -0.27
CA ALA A 48 -5.19 -6.19 0.50
C ALA A 48 -6.07 -7.45 0.57
N VAL A 49 -7.36 -7.36 0.21
CA VAL A 49 -8.30 -8.51 0.14
C VAL A 49 -7.90 -9.53 -0.93
N TRP A 50 -6.91 -9.24 -1.77
CA TRP A 50 -6.38 -10.20 -2.73
C TRP A 50 -5.48 -11.27 -2.06
N HIS A 51 -6.11 -12.23 -1.37
CA HIS A 51 -5.51 -13.52 -1.02
C HIS A 51 -5.91 -14.55 -2.07
N ARG A 52 -5.06 -14.77 -3.07
CA ARG A 52 -4.99 -16.07 -3.72
C ARG A 52 -3.52 -16.47 -3.78
N PRO A 53 -3.11 -17.59 -3.14
CA PRO A 53 -1.80 -18.14 -3.41
C PRO A 53 -1.76 -18.50 -4.89
N HIS A 54 -1.02 -17.74 -5.69
CA HIS A 54 -0.67 -18.15 -7.04
C HIS A 54 0.64 -18.92 -6.91
N GLY A 55 0.55 -20.23 -6.74
CA GLY A 55 1.74 -21.08 -6.66
C GLY A 55 1.58 -22.41 -5.92
N SER A 56 0.41 -23.05 -6.00
CA SER A 56 0.29 -24.49 -5.76
C SER A 56 -0.61 -25.06 -6.85
N ASP A 57 -0.04 -25.20 -8.04
CA ASP A 57 -0.29 -26.24 -9.06
C ASP A 57 0.74 -26.04 -10.19
#